data_AF-A0A419T3Z0-F1
#
_entry.id   AF-A0A419T3Z0-F1
#
_cell.length_a   1.000
_cell.length_b   1.000
_cell.length_c   1.000
_cell.angle_alpha   90.00
_cell.angle_beta   90.00
_cell.angle_gamma   90.00
#
_symmetry.space_group_name_H-M   'P 1'
#
loop_
_entity.id
_entity.type
_entity.pdbx_description
1 polymer ?
#
loop_
_entity_poly.entity_id
_entity_poly.type
_entity_poly.pdbx_seq_one_letter_code
_entity_poly.pdbx_strand_id
1 'polypeptide(L)' 'MAKKEVKATNQTASERYTKRQLVCSERYCNQSDLLCALLEDGKLYSLSEADEIMNRFMKGKVKVC' A
#
# COMPACT_ATOMS: atom_id res chain seq x y z
N MET A 1 -28.51 5.66 -7.93
CA MET A 1 -27.27 5.01 -8.39
C MET A 1 -26.13 6.01 -8.28
N ALA A 2 -25.52 6.13 -7.11
CA ALA A 2 -24.42 7.07 -6.91
C ALA A 2 -23.14 6.45 -7.49
N LYS A 3 -22.85 6.79 -8.74
CA LYS A 3 -21.54 6.58 -9.34
C LYS A 3 -20.56 7.46 -8.55
N LYS A 4 -19.81 6.87 -7.61
CA LYS A 4 -18.72 7.58 -6.95
C LYS A 4 -17.50 7.42 -7.83
N GLU A 5 -17.27 8.46 -8.61
CA GLU A 5 -16.19 8.56 -9.57
C GLU A 5 -14.83 8.50 -8.86
N VAL A 6 -13.99 7.65 -9.43
CA VAL A 6 -12.56 7.50 -9.18
C VAL A 6 -11.88 8.85 -9.43
N LYS A 7 -11.23 9.39 -8.40
CA LYS A 7 -10.26 10.49 -8.58
C LYS A 7 -8.90 10.01 -8.12
N ALA A 8 -8.19 9.40 -9.07
CA ALA A 8 -6.75 9.27 -9.00
C ALA A 8 -6.12 10.67 -9.07
N THR A 9 -4.94 10.79 -8.46
CA THR A 9 -3.97 11.89 -8.49
C THR A 9 -4.27 13.11 -7.60
N ASN A 10 -3.68 13.08 -6.41
CA ASN A 10 -2.83 14.19 -5.95
C ASN A 10 -1.52 13.60 -5.42
N GLN A 11 -0.49 13.77 -6.23
CA GLN A 11 0.89 13.66 -5.81
C GLN A 11 1.17 14.81 -4.85
N THR A 12 1.14 14.59 -3.54
CA THR A 12 1.99 15.34 -2.60
C THR A 12 2.04 14.63 -1.25
N ALA A 13 3.24 14.14 -0.96
CA ALA A 13 3.88 13.96 0.34
C ALA A 13 3.04 14.22 1.59
N SER A 14 3.02 13.23 2.49
CA SER A 14 2.60 13.29 3.91
C SER A 14 1.14 12.95 4.28
N GLU A 15 0.34 12.45 3.35
CA GLU A 15 -0.92 11.79 3.72
C GLU A 15 -0.64 10.36 4.20
N ARG A 16 -0.91 10.16 5.49
CA ARG A 16 -0.72 8.90 6.21
C ARG A 16 -2.02 8.10 6.13
N TYR A 17 -1.97 6.95 5.46
CA TYR A 17 -3.13 6.10 5.25
C TYR A 17 -3.10 4.90 6.21
N THR A 18 -4.28 4.41 6.58
CA THR A 18 -4.39 3.15 7.32
C THR A 18 -4.17 1.97 6.39
N LYS A 19 -3.72 0.83 6.94
CA LYS A 19 -3.58 -0.42 6.18
C LYS A 19 -4.86 -0.76 5.43
N ARG A 20 -6.04 -0.60 6.06
CA ARG A 20 -7.35 -0.84 5.42
C ARG A 20 -7.57 0.04 4.18
N GLN A 21 -7.16 1.31 4.23
CA GLN A 21 -7.34 2.25 3.12
C GLN A 21 -6.40 1.92 1.96
N LEU A 22 -5.18 1.47 2.26
CA LEU A 22 -4.23 0.98 1.26
C LEU A 22 -4.74 -0.34 0.62
N VAL A 23 -5.21 -1.28 1.44
CA VAL A 23 -5.71 -2.60 1.02
C VAL A 23 -7.02 -2.51 0.22
N CYS A 24 -7.89 -1.55 0.53
CA CYS A 24 -9.10 -1.29 -0.26
C CYS A 24 -8.85 -0.54 -1.58
N SER A 25 -7.61 -0.09 -1.84
CA SER A 25 -7.29 0.57 -3.10
C SER A 25 -7.11 -0.45 -4.22
N GLU A 26 -7.69 -0.19 -5.40
CA GLU A 26 -7.48 -1.03 -6.60
C GLU A 26 -5.99 -1.23 -6.93
N ARG A 27 -5.14 -0.25 -6.58
CA ARG A 27 -3.69 -0.31 -6.78
C ARG A 27 -3.02 -1.48 -6.03
N TYR A 28 -3.51 -1.81 -4.84
CA TYR A 28 -2.93 -2.85 -3.98
C TYR A 28 -3.86 -4.04 -3.78
N CYS A 29 -4.94 -4.16 -4.56
CA CYS A 29 -5.90 -5.26 -4.44
C CYS A 29 -5.23 -6.64 -4.52
N ASN A 30 -4.31 -6.81 -5.48
CA ASN A 30 -3.55 -8.05 -5.67
C ASN A 30 -2.42 -8.25 -4.64
N GLN A 31 -2.02 -7.18 -3.95
CA GLN A 31 -0.94 -7.17 -2.95
C GLN A 31 -1.49 -6.93 -1.54
N SER A 32 -2.81 -7.07 -1.37
CA SER A 32 -3.56 -6.87 -0.14
C SER A 32 -3.07 -7.81 0.96
N ASP A 33 -2.81 -9.07 0.61
CA ASP A 33 -2.26 -10.10 1.48
C ASP A 33 -0.86 -9.71 1.99
N LEU A 34 0.01 -9.23 1.08
CA LEU A 34 1.33 -8.72 1.41
C LEU A 34 1.25 -7.50 2.32
N LEU A 35 0.40 -6.52 2.01
CA LEU A 35 0.21 -5.36 2.88
C LEU A 35 -0.33 -5.78 4.25
N CYS A 36 -1.26 -6.73 4.31
CA CYS A 36 -1.85 -7.18 5.57
C CYS A 36 -0.83 -7.89 6.47
N ALA A 37 0.12 -8.62 5.87
CA ALA A 37 1.21 -9.29 6.55
C ALA A 37 2.36 -8.36 6.95
N LEU A 38 2.61 -7.31 6.15
CA LEU A 38 3.74 -6.39 6.34
C LEU A 38 3.39 -5.14 7.15
N LEU A 39 2.15 -4.65 7.08
CA LEU A 39 1.67 -3.47 7.79
C LEU A 39 0.84 -3.88 9.02
N GLU A 40 1.12 -3.27 10.16
CA GLU A 40 0.37 -3.46 11.40
C GLU A 40 -0.90 -2.60 11.42
N ASP A 41 -1.98 -3.15 12.00
CA ASP A 41 -3.19 -2.39 12.29
C ASP A 41 -2.92 -1.38 13.42
N GLY A 42 -3.25 -0.12 13.17
CA GLY A 42 -3.04 0.99 14.11
C GLY A 42 -1.84 1.86 13.79
N LYS A 43 -0.96 1.43 12.87
CA LYS A 43 0.06 2.29 12.27
C LYS A 43 -0.46 2.89 10.97
N LEU A 44 -0.05 4.12 10.72
CA LEU A 44 -0.34 4.82 9.48
C LEU A 44 0.90 4.81 8.61
N TYR A 45 0.72 4.50 7.34
CA TYR A 45 1.79 4.37 6.37
C TYR A 45 1.52 5.27 5.18
N SER A 46 2.57 5.85 4.63
CA SER A 46 2.49 6.54 3.34
C SER A 46 2.57 5.51 2.20
N LEU A 47 2.11 5.91 1.00
CA LEU A 47 2.27 5.10 -0.22
C LEU A 47 3.74 4.72 -0.46
N SER A 48 4.66 5.68 -0.24
CA SER A 48 6.10 5.43 -0.39
C SER A 48 6.64 4.43 0.64
N GLU A 49 6.17 4.48 1.89
CA GLU A 49 6.60 3.52 2.92
C GLU A 49 6.05 2.12 2.62
N ALA A 50 4.79 2.01 2.20
CA ALA A 50 4.19 0.74 1.81
C ALA A 50 4.96 0.10 0.64
N ASP A 51 5.29 0.90 -0.39
CA ASP A 51 6.10 0.44 -1.52
C ASP A 51 7.53 0.06 -1.10
N GLU A 52 8.17 0.81 -0.20
CA GLU A 52 9.50 0.46 0.31
C GLU A 52 9.52 -0.84 1.12
N ILE A 53 8.54 -1.02 2.00
CA ILE A 53 8.40 -2.24 2.81
C ILE A 53 8.16 -3.44 1.89
N MET A 54 7.29 -3.28 0.89
CA MET A 54 7.03 -4.33 -0.09
C MET A 54 8.26 -4.64 -0.95
N ASN A 55 8.97 -3.61 -1.42
CA ASN A 55 10.18 -3.77 -2.22
C ASN A 55 11.31 -4.44 -1.41
N ARG A 56 11.49 -4.07 -0.13
CA ARG A 56 12.40 -4.78 0.78
C ARG A 56 12.02 -6.24 0.96
N PHE A 57 10.73 -6.54 1.13
CA PHE A 57 10.26 -7.92 1.26
C PHE A 57 10.51 -8.73 -0.02
N MET A 58 10.22 -8.15 -1.19
CA MET A 58 10.47 -8.77 -2.49
C MET A 58 11.97 -8.97 -2.73
N LYS A 59 12.82 -7.95 -2.51
CA LYS A 59 14.28 -8.06 -2.61
C LYS A 59 14.88 -9.06 -1.62
N GLY A 60 14.34 -9.17 -0.41
CA GLY A 60 14.78 -10.15 0.59
C GLY A 60 14.57 -11.60 0.15
N LYS A 61 13.61 -11.86 -0.75
CA LYS A 61 13.44 -13.16 -1.43
C LYS A 61 14.35 -13.35 -2.64
N VAL A 62 14.87 -12.27 -3.24
CA VAL A 62 15.87 -12.37 -4.31
C VAL A 62 17.23 -12.59 -3.68
N LYS A 63 17.46 -13.82 -3.21
CA LYS A 63 18.82 -14.31 -2.99
C LYS A 63 19.47 -14.33 -4.38
N VAL A 64 20.30 -13.33 -4.66
CA VAL A 64 21.15 -13.32 -5.85
C VAL A 64 22.09 -14.52 -5.70
N CYS A 65 21.96 -15.48 -6.60
CA CYS A 65 22.92 -16.57 -6.74
C CYS A 65 24.16 -16.05 -7.47
#